data_AF-A0A2J6X0U8-F1
#
_entry.id   AF-A0A2J6X0U8-F1
#
_cell.length_a   1.000
_cell.length_b   1.000
_cell.length_c   1.000
_cell.angle_alpha   90.00
_cell.angle_beta   90.00
_cell.angle_gamma   90.00
#
_symmetry.space_group_name_H-M   'P 1'
#
loop_
_entity.id
_entity.type
_entity.pdbx_description
1 polymer ?
#
loop_
_entity_poly.entity_id
_entity_poly.type
_entity_poly.pdbx_seq_one_letter_code
_entity_poly.pdbx_strand_id
1 'polypeptide(L)'
;MNKDLIEKRKKYFATLFSIFIWFALLIILKIPLKPDFYIFSIPSVFILLLSITPTILLLNRKKRFNLLLTIAYLPALVGFITSVVFNNSLYFLISFPIFLLNYAIIFPKR
;
A
#
# COMPACT_ATOMS: atom_id res chain seq x y z
N MET A 1 29.88 -2.18 6.20
CA MET A 1 28.48 -2.14 5.71
C MET A 1 28.06 -0.69 5.59
N ASN A 2 27.51 -0.25 4.45
CA ASN A 2 27.19 1.17 4.21
C ASN A 2 26.08 1.65 5.19
N LYS A 3 26.36 2.67 6.01
CA LYS A 3 25.43 3.17 7.05
C LYS A 3 24.09 3.60 6.42
N ASP A 4 24.14 4.24 5.26
CA ASP A 4 22.96 4.69 4.52
C ASP A 4 22.05 3.54 4.07
N LEU A 5 22.66 2.41 3.69
CA LEU A 5 21.91 1.22 3.28
C LEU A 5 21.16 0.61 4.47
N ILE A 6 21.79 0.61 5.65
CA ILE A 6 21.17 0.12 6.89
C ILE A 6 19.96 0.98 7.24
N GLU A 7 20.09 2.30 7.17
CA GLU A 7 18.97 3.21 7.45
C GLU A 7 17.81 3.02 6.48
N LYS A 8 18.10 2.88 5.18
CA LYS A 8 17.07 2.59 4.17
C LYS A 8 16.34 1.28 4.47
N ARG A 9 17.06 0.23 4.86
CA ARG A 9 16.47 -1.06 5.25
C ARG A 9 15.62 -0.95 6.51
N LYS A 10 16.06 -0.20 7.52
CA LYS A 10 15.26 0.04 8.73
C LYS A 10 13.94 0.72 8.39
N LYS A 11 13.98 1.80 7.60
CA LYS A 11 12.78 2.51 7.14
C LYS A 11 11.87 1.62 6.31
N TYR A 12 12.46 0.87 5.38
CA TYR A 12 11.76 -0.16 4.61
C TYR A 12 10.98 -1.05 5.59
N PHE A 13 11.66 -1.83 6.43
CA PHE A 13 11.03 -2.77 7.36
C PHE A 13 9.95 -2.13 8.24
N ALA A 14 10.20 -0.93 8.78
CA ALA A 14 9.21 -0.21 9.57
C ALA A 14 7.92 0.08 8.77
N THR A 15 8.04 0.48 7.50
CA THR A 15 6.90 0.70 6.61
C THR A 15 6.17 -0.59 6.24
N LEU A 16 6.88 -1.71 6.07
CA LEU A 16 6.20 -3.00 5.88
C LEU A 16 5.41 -3.37 7.12
N PHE A 17 6.05 -3.28 8.28
CA PHE A 17 5.43 -3.67 9.53
C PHE A 17 4.21 -2.80 9.89
N SER A 18 4.26 -1.51 9.58
CA SER A 18 3.13 -0.61 9.84
C SER A 18 1.86 -0.98 9.07
N ILE A 19 1.96 -1.79 7.99
CA ILE A 19 0.76 -2.25 7.27
C ILE A 19 -0.17 -3.10 8.15
N PHE A 20 0.40 -3.86 9.10
CA PHE A 20 -0.37 -4.71 10.00
C PHE A 20 -1.21 -3.89 10.99
N ILE A 21 -0.82 -2.64 11.25
CA ILE A 21 -1.62 -1.71 12.06
C ILE A 21 -2.96 -1.45 11.37
N TRP A 22 -2.99 -1.27 10.04
CA TRP A 22 -4.26 -1.07 9.32
C TRP A 22 -5.15 -2.32 9.36
N PHE A 23 -4.57 -3.52 9.21
CA PHE A 23 -5.32 -4.77 9.39
C PHE A 23 -5.95 -4.83 10.79
N ALA A 24 -5.16 -4.58 11.83
CA ALA A 24 -5.65 -4.57 13.20
C ALA A 24 -6.76 -3.53 13.41
N LEU A 25 -6.60 -2.32 12.86
CA LEU A 25 -7.62 -1.28 12.96
C LEU A 25 -8.94 -1.66 12.27
N LEU A 26 -8.91 -2.27 11.09
CA LEU A 26 -10.13 -2.75 10.43
C LEU A 26 -10.88 -3.79 11.28
N ILE A 27 -10.13 -4.67 11.96
CA ILE A 27 -10.70 -5.68 12.88
C ILE A 27 -11.31 -5.01 14.12
N ILE A 28 -10.58 -4.08 14.75
CA ILE A 28 -11.04 -3.34 15.95
C ILE A 28 -12.31 -2.54 15.64
N LEU A 29 -12.35 -1.89 14.47
CA LEU A 29 -13.51 -1.15 13.96
C LEU A 29 -14.65 -2.07 13.49
N LYS A 30 -14.46 -3.40 13.50
CA LYS A 30 -15.43 -4.41 13.07
C LYS A 30 -15.94 -4.19 11.65
N ILE A 31 -15.05 -3.76 10.75
CA ILE A 31 -15.43 -3.54 9.35
C ILE A 31 -15.65 -4.91 8.69
N PRO A 32 -16.85 -5.19 8.18
CA PRO A 32 -17.18 -6.50 7.64
C PRO A 32 -16.44 -6.74 6.32
N LEU A 33 -16.24 -8.00 5.98
CA LEU A 33 -15.81 -8.43 4.66
C LEU A 33 -17.07 -8.79 3.87
N LYS A 34 -17.49 -7.91 2.95
CA LYS A 34 -18.66 -8.17 2.09
C LYS A 34 -18.17 -8.53 0.68
N PRO A 35 -18.52 -9.72 0.17
CA PRO A 35 -18.13 -10.14 -1.19
C PRO A 35 -18.89 -9.38 -2.29
N ASP A 36 -19.93 -8.63 -1.91
CA ASP A 36 -20.78 -7.82 -2.80
C ASP A 36 -19.97 -6.66 -3.38
N PHE A 37 -19.23 -6.94 -4.45
CA PHE A 37 -18.32 -6.00 -5.09
C PHE A 37 -18.76 -5.69 -6.51
N TYR A 38 -19.04 -4.42 -6.78
CA TYR A 38 -19.25 -3.91 -8.13
C TYR A 38 -17.94 -3.33 -8.67
N ILE A 39 -17.45 -3.91 -9.77
CA ILE A 39 -16.19 -3.53 -10.42
C ILE A 39 -16.15 -2.05 -10.84
N PHE A 40 -17.31 -1.44 -11.11
CA PHE A 40 -17.45 -0.02 -11.48
C PHE A 40 -17.98 0.88 -10.36
N SER A 41 -17.87 0.44 -9.10
CA SER A 41 -18.17 1.31 -7.96
C SER A 41 -17.13 2.44 -7.84
N ILE A 42 -17.52 3.57 -7.24
CA ILE A 42 -16.59 4.67 -6.94
C ILE A 42 -15.29 4.18 -6.24
N PRO A 43 -15.34 3.35 -5.18
CA PRO A 43 -14.13 2.87 -4.52
C PRO A 43 -13.24 1.98 -5.39
N SER A 44 -13.80 1.17 -6.28
CA SER A 44 -13.00 0.32 -7.18
C SER A 44 -12.25 1.13 -8.22
N VAL A 45 -12.82 2.24 -8.71
CA VAL A 45 -12.12 3.17 -9.61
C VAL A 45 -10.89 3.79 -8.94
N PHE A 46 -11.01 4.22 -7.67
CA PHE A 46 -9.86 4.75 -6.92
C PHE A 46 -8.73 3.72 -6.77
N ILE A 47 -9.07 2.48 -6.46
CA ILE A 47 -8.08 1.39 -6.34
C ILE A 47 -7.44 1.08 -7.70
N LEU A 48 -8.24 1.10 -8.77
CA LEU A 48 -7.76 0.84 -10.13
C LEU A 48 -6.76 1.92 -10.59
N LEU A 49 -7.00 3.19 -10.27
CA LEU A 49 -6.03 4.26 -10.52
C LEU A 49 -4.69 4.02 -9.81
N LEU A 50 -4.73 3.47 -8.59
CA LEU A 50 -3.52 3.13 -7.84
C LEU A 50 -2.78 1.93 -8.43
N SER A 51 -3.39 1.15 -9.31
CA SER A 51 -2.72 0.05 -10.03
C SER A 51 -1.62 0.56 -10.97
N ILE A 52 -1.58 1.86 -11.25
CA ILE A 52 -0.53 2.52 -12.06
C ILE A 52 0.73 2.81 -11.23
N THR A 53 0.64 2.83 -9.89
CA THR A 53 1.78 3.16 -9.03
C THR A 53 3.02 2.27 -9.22
N PRO A 54 2.91 0.94 -9.48
CA PRO A 54 4.09 0.10 -9.72
C PRO A 54 4.88 0.58 -10.95
N THR A 55 4.19 0.94 -12.02
CA THR A 55 4.79 1.49 -13.25
C THR A 55 5.49 2.82 -12.98
N ILE A 56 4.85 3.72 -12.22
CA ILE A 56 5.44 5.01 -11.82
C ILE A 56 6.73 4.79 -11.02
N LEU A 57 6.74 3.82 -10.10
CA LEU A 57 7.92 3.49 -9.29
C LEU A 57 9.05 2.90 -10.13
N LEU A 58 8.74 2.03 -11.10
CA LEU A 58 9.73 1.47 -12.03
C LEU A 58 10.44 2.57 -12.84
N LEU A 59 9.69 3.52 -13.38
CA LEU A 59 10.24 4.63 -14.17
C LEU A 59 11.05 5.62 -13.33
N ASN A 60 10.68 5.80 -12.07
CA ASN A 60 11.26 6.83 -11.19
C ASN A 60 12.25 6.28 -10.14
N ARG A 61 12.83 5.09 -10.34
CA ARG A 61 13.73 4.42 -9.37
C ARG A 61 14.91 5.26 -8.87
N LYS A 62 15.33 6.29 -9.60
CA LYS A 62 16.44 7.19 -9.23
C LYS A 62 16.04 8.31 -8.24
N LYS A 63 14.75 8.45 -7.91
CA LYS A 63 14.27 9.48 -6.97
C LYS A 63 14.65 9.14 -5.52
N ARG A 64 14.44 10.12 -4.63
CA ARG A 64 14.68 9.99 -3.18
C ARG A 64 13.92 8.79 -2.62
N PHE A 65 14.62 7.90 -1.91
CA PHE A 65 14.07 6.66 -1.36
C PHE A 65 12.83 6.88 -0.47
N ASN A 66 12.82 7.92 0.36
CA ASN A 66 11.66 8.24 1.20
C ASN A 66 10.40 8.54 0.38
N LEU A 67 10.54 9.23 -0.76
CA LEU A 67 9.43 9.54 -1.65
C LEU A 67 8.90 8.28 -2.33
N LEU A 68 9.80 7.38 -2.75
CA LEU A 68 9.42 6.08 -3.30
C LEU A 68 8.68 5.21 -2.26
N LEU A 69 9.12 5.24 -1.00
CA LEU A 69 8.42 4.57 0.11
C LEU A 69 7.01 5.11 0.31
N THR A 70 6.84 6.44 0.33
CA THR A 70 5.52 7.06 0.47
C THR A 70 4.59 6.68 -0.68
N ILE A 71 5.06 6.76 -1.93
CA ILE A 71 4.28 6.37 -3.11
C ILE A 71 3.92 4.88 -3.04
N ALA A 72 4.87 4.03 -2.64
CA ALA A 72 4.64 2.60 -2.53
C ALA A 72 3.54 2.27 -1.52
N TYR A 73 3.40 3.08 -0.46
CA TYR A 73 2.41 2.92 0.60
C TYR A 73 1.01 3.43 0.25
N LEU A 74 0.87 4.27 -0.78
CA LEU A 74 -0.41 4.88 -1.15
C LEU A 74 -1.55 3.87 -1.40
N PRO A 75 -1.36 2.75 -2.14
CA PRO A 75 -2.43 1.78 -2.35
C PRO A 75 -3.02 1.25 -1.05
N ALA A 76 -2.15 0.92 -0.10
CA ALA A 76 -2.56 0.45 1.21
C ALA A 76 -3.35 1.50 2.00
N LEU A 77 -2.84 2.73 2.05
CA LEU A 77 -3.51 3.82 2.76
C LEU A 77 -4.89 4.10 2.18
N VAL A 78 -4.99 4.21 0.85
CA VAL A 78 -6.26 4.46 0.18
C VAL A 78 -7.20 3.28 0.36
N GLY A 79 -6.72 2.04 0.24
CA GLY A 79 -7.51 0.85 0.48
C GLY A 79 -8.09 0.77 1.90
N PHE A 80 -7.32 1.24 2.90
CA PHE A 80 -7.80 1.34 4.28
C PHE A 80 -8.90 2.40 4.38
N ILE A 81 -8.65 3.62 3.88
CA ILE A 81 -9.62 4.72 3.92
C ILE A 81 -10.92 4.33 3.20
N THR A 82 -10.84 3.74 2.01
CA THR A 82 -12.04 3.30 1.28
C THR A 82 -12.75 2.17 2.01
N SER A 83 -12.04 1.26 2.67
CA SER A 83 -12.66 0.23 3.50
C SER A 83 -13.45 0.82 4.67
N VAL A 84 -12.92 1.88 5.30
CA VAL A 84 -13.60 2.59 6.39
C VAL A 84 -14.81 3.35 5.88
N VAL A 85 -14.65 4.17 4.84
CA VAL A 85 -15.71 5.03 4.31
C VAL A 85 -16.89 4.22 3.76
N PHE A 86 -16.61 3.13 3.04
CA PHE A 86 -17.62 2.29 2.41
C PHE A 86 -17.98 1.05 3.24
N ASN A 87 -17.45 0.95 4.46
CA ASN A 87 -17.73 -0.13 5.42
C ASN A 87 -17.59 -1.55 4.81
N ASN A 88 -16.48 -1.78 4.10
CA ASN A 88 -16.16 -3.07 3.51
C ASN A 88 -14.64 -3.28 3.43
N SER A 89 -14.12 -4.24 4.19
CA SER A 89 -12.67 -4.55 4.26
C SER A 89 -12.10 -5.16 2.98
N LEU A 90 -12.96 -5.57 2.04
CA LEU A 90 -12.54 -6.13 0.76
C LEU A 90 -11.73 -5.12 -0.08
N TYR A 91 -12.01 -3.83 0.04
CA TYR A 91 -11.25 -2.77 -0.66
C TYR A 91 -9.78 -2.75 -0.24
N PHE A 92 -9.50 -2.92 1.06
CA PHE A 92 -8.15 -3.03 1.57
C PHE A 92 -7.48 -4.32 1.06
N LEU A 93 -8.20 -5.44 1.06
CA LEU A 93 -7.72 -6.72 0.57
C LEU A 93 -7.27 -6.66 -0.90
N ILE A 94 -8.03 -5.98 -1.76
CA ILE A 94 -7.69 -5.78 -3.19
C ILE A 94 -6.49 -4.84 -3.35
N SER A 95 -6.41 -3.78 -2.55
CA SER A 95 -5.31 -2.81 -2.63
C SER A 95 -3.96 -3.38 -2.15
N PHE A 96 -4.00 -4.40 -1.28
CA PHE A 96 -2.83 -4.95 -0.61
C PHE A 96 -1.82 -5.60 -1.58
N PRO A 97 -2.22 -6.41 -2.58
CA PRO A 97 -1.33 -6.87 -3.64
C PRO A 97 -0.60 -5.73 -4.39
N ILE A 98 -1.29 -4.62 -4.67
CA ILE A 98 -0.69 -3.46 -5.36
C ILE A 98 0.40 -2.84 -4.47
N PHE A 99 0.11 -2.69 -3.17
CA PHE A 99 1.09 -2.27 -2.17
C PHE A 99 2.31 -3.22 -2.15
N LEU A 100 2.10 -4.54 -2.09
CA LEU A 100 3.20 -5.51 -2.07
C LEU A 100 4.07 -5.44 -3.32
N LEU A 101 3.46 -5.28 -4.50
CA LEU A 101 4.19 -5.11 -5.77
C LEU A 101 5.05 -3.85 -5.75
N ASN A 102 4.48 -2.71 -5.37
CA ASN A 102 5.23 -1.47 -5.19
C ASN A 102 6.41 -1.66 -4.24
N TYR A 103 6.15 -2.33 -3.12
CA TYR A 103 7.09 -2.52 -2.04
C TYR A 103 8.24 -3.46 -2.44
N ALA A 104 7.97 -4.48 -3.26
CA ALA A 104 8.99 -5.32 -3.87
C ALA A 104 9.87 -4.54 -4.89
N ILE A 105 9.27 -3.61 -5.65
CA ILE A 105 9.98 -2.80 -6.65
C ILE A 105 11.03 -1.89 -6.02
N ILE A 106 10.74 -1.34 -4.84
CA ILE A 106 11.61 -0.37 -4.15
C ILE A 106 12.60 -1.02 -3.17
N PHE A 107 12.71 -2.35 -3.18
CA PHE A 107 13.61 -3.07 -2.29
C PHE A 107 15.05 -2.51 -2.38
N PRO A 108 15.65 -2.03 -1.27
CA PRO A 108 16.96 -1.42 -1.29
C PRO A 108 18.05 -2.49 -1.53
N LYS A 109 18.40 -2.67 -2.80
CA LYS A 109 19.56 -3.46 -3.25
C LYS A 109 20.82 -2.60 -3.18
N ARG A 110 21.91 -3.23 -2.69
CA ARG A 110 23.31 -2.76 -2.55
C ARG A 110 23.52 -1.24 -2.59
#